data_AF-A0A7J4TKE4-F1
#
_entry.id   AF-A0A7J4TKE4-F1
#
_cell.length_a   1.000
_cell.length_b   1.000
_cell.length_c   1.000
_cell.angle_alpha   90.00
_cell.angle_beta   90.00
_cell.angle_gamma   90.00
#
_symmetry.space_group_name_H-M   'P 1'
#
loop_
_entity.id
_entity.type
_entity.pdbx_description
1 polymer ?
#
loop_
_entity_poly.entity_id
_entity_poly.type
_entity_poly.pdbx_seq_one_letter_code
_entity_poly.pdbx_strand_id
1 'polypeptide(L)' 'MENPNIEDWCVACRNTKCKHHYPITPETPLEWKIRKFRGVCGHGEDTIYPELIEPVKCPKCGEKSFRVIPRHFKSKICSI' A
#
# COMPACT_ATOMS: atom_id res chain seq x y z
N MET A 1 0.73 -4.19 -19.53
CA MET A 1 0.84 -4.15 -18.06
C MET A 1 -0.57 -4.23 -17.52
N GLU A 2 -0.96 -5.37 -16.96
CA GLU A 2 -2.22 -5.46 -16.23
C GLU A 2 -2.09 -4.65 -14.95
N ASN A 3 -3.07 -3.81 -14.64
CA ASN A 3 -3.05 -3.04 -13.39
C ASN A 3 -3.09 -4.04 -12.21
N PRO A 4 -2.32 -3.80 -11.12
CA PRO A 4 -2.36 -4.67 -9.95
C PRO A 4 -3.79 -4.76 -9.40
N ASN A 5 -4.22 -5.92 -8.92
CA ASN A 5 -5.53 -6.05 -8.31
C ASN A 5 -5.56 -5.26 -6.98
N ILE A 6 -6.57 -4.41 -6.76
CA ILE A 6 -6.70 -3.60 -5.54
C ILE A 6 -6.84 -4.47 -4.28
N GLU A 7 -7.34 -5.70 -4.42
CA GLU A 7 -7.48 -6.68 -3.33
C GLU A 7 -6.14 -7.11 -2.72
N ASP A 8 -5.04 -6.95 -3.48
CA ASP A 8 -3.67 -7.18 -3.00
C ASP A 8 -3.13 -6.05 -2.12
N TRP A 9 -3.92 -5.00 -1.88
CA TRP A 9 -3.54 -3.83 -1.12
C TRP A 9 -4.48 -3.60 0.07
N CYS A 10 -3.93 -3.04 1.14
CA CYS A 10 -4.70 -2.66 2.31
C CYS A 10 -4.17 -1.36 2.91
N VAL A 11 -5.02 -0.67 3.66
CA VAL A 11 -4.61 0.53 4.40
C VAL A 11 -4.08 0.10 5.75
N ALA A 12 -2.87 0.54 6.08
CA ALA A 12 -2.28 0.38 7.38
C ALA A 12 -2.62 1.57 8.27
N CYS A 13 -3.18 1.31 9.45
CA CYS A 13 -3.44 2.35 10.43
C CYS A 13 -2.14 3.05 10.84
N ARG A 14 -2.17 4.39 10.85
CA ARG A 14 -1.03 5.22 11.27
C ARG A 14 -0.76 5.12 12.77
N ASN A 15 -1.77 4.81 13.59
CA ASN A 15 -1.63 4.67 15.02
C ASN A 15 -0.80 3.41 15.35
N THR A 16 0.40 3.62 15.91
CA THR A 16 1.37 2.58 16.26
C THR A 16 0.90 1.63 17.35
N LYS A 17 -0.10 2.03 18.16
CA LYS A 17 -0.76 1.15 19.15
C LYS A 17 -1.84 0.28 18.51
N CYS A 18 -2.50 0.77 17.47
CA CYS A 18 -3.59 0.07 16.80
C CYS A 18 -3.08 -1.03 15.86
N LYS A 19 -2.09 -0.70 15.01
CA LYS A 19 -1.47 -1.59 14.00
C LYS A 19 -2.49 -2.35 13.13
N HIS A 20 -3.72 -1.85 13.01
CA HIS A 20 -4.77 -2.50 12.26
C HIS A 20 -4.57 -2.30 10.76
N HIS A 21 -4.70 -3.37 9.99
CA HIS A 21 -4.75 -3.31 8.53
C HIS A 21 -6.19 -3.58 8.09
N TYR A 22 -6.70 -2.76 7.18
CA TYR A 22 -8.09 -2.85 6.73
C TYR A 22 -8.16 -2.76 5.20
N PRO A 23 -9.12 -3.47 4.58
CA PRO A 23 -9.24 -3.52 3.13
C PRO A 23 -9.55 -2.13 2.57
N ILE A 24 -9.10 -1.90 1.34
CA ILE A 24 -9.51 -0.75 0.54
C ILE A 24 -10.88 -1.11 -0.07
N THR A 25 -11.89 -0.26 0.15
CA THR A 25 -13.21 -0.46 -0.45
C THR A 25 -13.25 0.17 -1.85
N PRO A 26 -14.13 -0.28 -2.76
CA PRO A 26 -14.29 0.34 -4.09
C PRO A 26 -14.63 1.83 -4.04
N GLU A 27 -15.23 2.28 -2.94
CA GLU A 27 -15.62 3.66 -2.67
C GLU A 27 -14.44 4.53 -2.21
N THR A 28 -13.30 3.91 -1.88
CA THR A 28 -12.13 4.62 -1.38
C THR A 28 -11.46 5.38 -2.53
N PRO A 29 -11.37 6.72 -2.45
CA PRO A 29 -10.75 7.52 -3.52
C PRO A 29 -9.23 7.29 -3.54
N LEU A 30 -8.74 6.70 -4.63
CA LEU A 30 -7.33 6.40 -4.84
C LEU A 30 -6.90 6.63 -6.29
N GLU A 31 -5.61 6.84 -6.48
CA GLU A 31 -4.97 6.98 -7.78
C GLU A 31 -3.83 5.97 -7.91
N TRP A 32 -3.68 5.36 -9.09
CA TRP A 32 -2.57 4.47 -9.39
C TRP A 32 -1.37 5.28 -9.90
N LYS A 33 -0.26 5.19 -9.19
CA LYS A 33 0.98 5.89 -9.53
C LYS A 33 2.08 4.92 -9.93
N ILE A 34 2.99 5.41 -10.77
CA ILE A 34 4.18 4.66 -11.19
C ILE A 34 5.38 5.20 -10.43
N ARG A 35 5.97 4.36 -9.57
CA ARG A 35 7.24 4.68 -8.93
C ARG A 35 8.36 4.20 -9.84
N LYS A 36 9.04 5.15 -10.47
CA LYS A 36 10.22 4.84 -11.28
C LYS A 36 11.32 4.24 -10.43
N PHE A 37 11.88 3.13 -10.87
CA PHE A 37 13.04 2.55 -10.21
C PHE A 37 14.25 3.48 -10.34
N ARG A 38 14.94 3.74 -9.22
CA ARG A 38 16.13 4.62 -9.15
C ARG A 38 17.34 3.89 -8.56
N GLY A 39 17.49 2.60 -8.83
CA GLY A 39 18.64 1.84 -8.36
C GLY A 39 19.91 2.18 -9.12
N VAL A 40 21.01 2.32 -8.38
CA VAL A 40 22.36 2.62 -8.90
C VAL A 40 22.94 1.53 -9.80
N CYS A 41 22.41 0.30 -9.76
CA CYS A 41 22.87 -0.81 -10.60
C CYS A 41 22.03 -1.03 -11.86
N GLY A 42 20.98 -0.23 -12.14
CA GLY A 42 20.17 -0.34 -13.36
C GLY A 42 19.28 -1.59 -13.46
N HIS A 43 19.34 -2.50 -12.48
CA HIS A 43 18.50 -3.71 -12.43
C HIS A 43 17.30 -3.45 -11.51
N GLY A 44 16.16 -3.07 -12.10
CA GLY A 44 14.90 -2.97 -11.38
C GLY A 44 13.78 -2.46 -12.27
N GLU A 45 12.55 -2.80 -11.90
CA GLU A 45 11.36 -2.50 -12.67
C GLU A 45 10.56 -1.36 -12.02
N ASP A 46 9.93 -0.53 -12.86
CA ASP A 46 8.98 0.46 -12.39
C ASP A 46 7.82 -0.23 -11.67
N THR A 47 7.44 0.30 -10.50
CA THR A 47 6.41 -0.31 -9.66
C THR A 47 5.14 0.52 -9.72
N ILE A 48 4.02 -0.10 -10.11
CA ILE A 48 2.68 0.51 -10.02
C ILE A 48 2.17 0.32 -8.58
N TYR A 49 1.76 1.41 -7.94
CA TYR A 49 1.25 1.40 -6.57
C TYR A 49 0.03 2.31 -6.41
N PRO A 50 -0.97 1.93 -5.59
CA PRO A 50 -2.10 2.78 -5.29
C PRO A 50 -1.74 3.80 -4.21
N GLU A 51 -2.16 5.05 -4.40
CA GLU A 51 -2.03 6.13 -3.45
C GLU A 51 -3.41 6.69 -3.11
N LEU A 52 -3.68 6.88 -1.82
CA LEU A 52 -4.95 7.44 -1.35
C LEU A 52 -5.01 8.94 -1.65
N ILE A 53 -6.09 9.38 -2.31
CA ILE A 53 -6.35 10.80 -2.57
C ILE A 53 -6.80 11.47 -1.26
N GLU A 54 -7.60 10.76 -0.47
CA GLU A 54 -8.11 11.22 0.82
C GLU A 54 -7.76 10.25 1.96
N PRO A 55 -7.61 10.74 3.19
CA PRO A 55 -7.29 9.87 4.32
C PRO A 55 -8.46 8.97 4.68
N VAL A 56 -8.21 7.67 4.78
CA VAL A 56 -9.22 6.70 5.21
C VAL A 56 -9.19 6.55 6.72
N LYS A 57 -10.37 6.59 7.34
CA LYS A 57 -10.54 6.42 8.79
C LYS A 57 -10.38 4.95 9.17
N CYS A 58 -9.53 4.67 10.15
CA CYS A 58 -9.37 3.34 10.70
C CYS A 58 -10.66 2.92 11.42
N PRO A 59 -11.28 1.76 11.07
CA PRO A 59 -12.53 1.32 11.69
C PRO A 59 -12.36 0.94 13.17
N LYS A 60 -11.12 0.69 13.63
CA LYS A 60 -10.84 0.26 15.00
C LYS A 60 -10.59 1.40 15.98
N CYS A 61 -9.87 2.44 15.56
CA CYS A 61 -9.45 3.54 16.45
C CYS A 61 -9.83 4.94 15.96
N GLY A 62 -10.43 5.04 14.76
CA GLY A 62 -10.83 6.31 14.17
C GLY A 62 -9.70 7.18 13.61
N GLU A 63 -8.44 6.72 13.68
CA GLU A 63 -7.29 7.45 13.14
C GLU A 63 -7.32 7.54 11.61
N LYS A 64 -6.95 8.69 11.06
CA LYS A 64 -6.87 8.91 9.61
C LYS A 64 -5.53 8.43 9.05
N SER A 65 -5.54 7.62 8.00
CA SER A 65 -4.33 7.10 7.35
C SER A 65 -4.35 7.24 5.84
N PHE A 66 -3.20 7.60 5.29
CA PHE A 66 -2.90 7.57 3.85
C PHE A 66 -2.04 6.36 3.45
N ARG A 67 -1.62 5.55 4.43
CA ARG A 67 -0.60 4.53 4.23
C ARG A 67 -1.23 3.28 3.62
N VAL A 68 -1.00 3.06 2.34
CA VAL A 68 -1.34 1.82 1.64
C VAL A 68 -0.12 0.90 1.60
N ILE A 69 -0.34 -0.39 1.87
CA ILE A 69 0.69 -1.43 1.82
C ILE A 69 0.15 -2.65 1.08
N PRO A 70 1.02 -3.46 0.46
CA PRO A 70 0.61 -4.75 -0.07
C PRO A 70 0.16 -5.67 1.07
N ARG A 71 -1.00 -6.30 0.91
CA ARG A 71 -1.59 -7.26 1.84
C ARG A 71 -0.68 -8.48 2.04
N HIS A 72 -0.06 -8.93 0.95
CA HIS A 72 0.82 -10.09 0.92
C HIS A 72 2.29 -9.70 0.82
N PHE A 73 2.73 -8.67 1.56
CA PHE A 73 4.17 -8.39 1.69
C PHE A 73 4.85 -9.57 2.42
N LYS A 74 5.14 -10.66 1.68
CA LYS A 74 6.11 -11.66 2.08
C LYS A 74 7.39 -10.85 2.20
N SER A 75 7.80 -10.58 3.43
CA SER A 75 9.18 -10.17 3.66
C SER A 75 10.00 -11.24 2.97
N LYS A 76 10.64 -10.90 1.84
CA LYS A 76 11.81 -11.62 1.37
C LYS A 76 12.87 -11.34 2.44
N ILE A 77 12.73 -11.99 3.58
CA ILE A 77 13.88 -12.35 4.39
C ILE A 77 14.64 -13.24 3.41
N CYS A 78 15.76 -12.74 2.90
CA CYS A 78 16.73 -13.59 2.23
C CYS A 78 16.97 -14.75 3.19
N SER A 79 16.45 -15.92 2.87
CA SER A 79 16.97 -17.16 3.44
C SER A 79 18.42 -17.20 2.98
N ILE A 80 19.31 -16.89 3.92
CA ILE A 80 20.76 -17.06 3.81
C ILE A 80 21.04 -18.55 3.62
#